data_AF-A0AAP0X6T3-F1
#
_entry.id   AF-A0AAP0X6T3-F1
#
_cell.length_a   1.000
_cell.length_b   1.000
_cell.length_c   1.000
_cell.angle_alpha   90.00
_cell.angle_beta   90.00
_cell.angle_gamma   90.00
#
_symmetry.space_group_name_H-M   'P 1'
#
loop_
_entity.id
_entity.type
_entity.pdbx_description
1 polymer ?
#
loop_
_entity_poly.entity_id
_entity_poly.type
_entity_poly.pdbx_seq_one_letter_code
_entity_poly.pdbx_strand_id
1 'polypeptide(L)'
;MRTPPSLLSLAIDSALLNLSNFSDLSSIPDHILLDLFLRTLRAGKLTEKILKLFMATGKDEVLSVIQALNIQHIPTPVLPTRCSEKF
;
A
#
# COMPACT_ATOMS: atom_id res chain seq x y z
N MET A 1 5.27 33.96 -6.26
CA MET A 1 6.40 33.29 -5.57
C MET A 1 5.91 31.95 -5.07
N ARG A 2 6.58 30.85 -5.41
CA ARG A 2 6.19 29.50 -4.97
C ARG A 2 6.66 29.36 -3.52
N THR A 3 5.72 29.22 -2.59
CA THR A 3 6.06 28.97 -1.18
C THR A 3 6.84 27.66 -1.11
N PRO A 4 7.94 27.60 -0.34
CA PRO A 4 8.69 26.37 -0.20
C PRO A 4 7.79 25.28 0.41
N PRO A 5 7.93 24.02 -0.03
CA PRO A 5 7.16 22.93 0.56
C PRO A 5 7.53 22.78 2.04
N SER A 6 6.54 22.38 2.84
CA SER A 6 6.79 22.01 4.23
C SER A 6 7.71 20.79 4.31
N LEU A 7 8.46 20.68 5.42
CA LEU A 7 9.28 19.50 5.68
C LEU A 7 8.46 18.20 5.63
N LEU A 8 7.24 18.23 6.16
CA LEU A 8 6.32 17.10 6.14
C LEU A 8 5.99 16.69 4.71
N SER A 9 5.59 17.64 3.85
CA SER A 9 5.30 17.31 2.45
C SER A 9 6.52 16.72 1.73
N LEU A 10 7.72 17.25 1.98
CA LEU A 10 8.95 16.75 1.38
C LEU A 10 9.29 15.34 1.89
N ALA A 11 9.08 15.09 3.17
CA ALA A 11 9.31 13.78 3.79
C ALA A 11 8.36 12.72 3.22
N ILE A 12 7.08 13.06 3.03
CA ILE A 12 6.10 12.14 2.43
C ILE A 12 6.43 11.88 0.97
N ASP A 13 6.79 12.90 0.19
CA ASP A 13 7.19 12.73 -1.21
C ASP A 13 8.46 11.86 -1.33
N SER A 14 9.40 12.01 -0.40
CA SER A 14 10.60 11.14 -0.31
C SER A 14 10.25 9.70 0.10
N ALA A 15 9.36 9.53 1.07
CA ALA A 15 8.88 8.22 1.51
C ALA A 15 8.16 7.48 0.37
N LEU A 16 7.36 8.19 -0.43
CA LEU A 16 6.71 7.65 -1.62
C LEU A 16 7.70 7.10 -2.65
N LEU A 17 8.85 7.77 -2.85
CA LEU A 17 9.89 7.29 -3.77
C LEU A 17 10.59 6.02 -3.26
N ASN A 18 10.68 5.86 -1.95
CA ASN A 18 11.39 4.74 -1.31
C ASN A 18 10.43 3.67 -0.77
N LEU A 19 9.14 3.76 -1.10
CA LEU A 19 8.09 2.96 -0.45
C LEU A 19 8.29 1.45 -0.61
N SER A 20 8.88 1.04 -1.73
CA SER A 20 9.23 -0.36 -2.02
C SER A 20 10.31 -0.95 -1.12
N ASN A 21 11.10 -0.11 -0.45
CA ASN A 21 12.22 -0.51 0.40
C ASN A 21 11.81 -0.68 1.86
N PHE A 22 10.63 -0.20 2.26
CA PHE A 22 10.10 -0.41 3.59
C PHE A 22 9.52 -1.82 3.72
N SER A 23 9.78 -2.44 4.86
CA SER A 23 9.19 -3.73 5.26
C SER A 23 7.94 -3.56 6.11
N ASP A 24 7.86 -2.49 6.88
CA ASP A 24 6.75 -2.22 7.81
C ASP A 24 6.53 -0.70 7.96
N LEU A 25 5.27 -0.31 8.16
CA LEU A 25 4.81 1.06 8.40
C LEU A 25 4.07 1.22 9.73
N SER A 26 4.07 0.18 10.59
CA SER A 26 3.39 0.16 11.90
C SER A 26 3.82 1.27 12.87
N SER A 27 5.06 1.76 12.73
CA SER A 27 5.63 2.83 13.55
C SER A 27 5.17 4.24 13.17
N ILE A 28 4.45 4.38 12.04
CA ILE A 28 4.01 5.67 11.51
C ILE A 28 2.61 6.01 12.06
N PRO A 29 2.37 7.26 12.50
CA PRO A 29 1.04 7.70 12.89
C PRO A 29 0.00 7.62 11.77
N ASP A 30 -1.23 7.30 12.15
CA ASP A 30 -2.34 7.00 11.22
C ASP A 30 -2.62 8.11 10.21
N HIS A 31 -2.60 9.36 10.66
CA HIS A 31 -2.82 10.54 9.81
C HIS A 31 -1.73 10.70 8.72
N ILE A 32 -0.49 10.30 9.00
CA ILE A 32 0.60 10.34 8.02
C ILE A 32 0.48 9.16 7.06
N LEU A 33 0.10 7.98 7.58
CA LEU A 33 -0.11 6.78 6.78
C LEU A 33 -1.21 6.99 5.73
N LEU A 34 -2.31 7.65 6.10
CA LEU A 34 -3.37 8.03 5.18
C LEU A 34 -2.89 9.01 4.11
N ASP A 35 -2.16 10.08 4.48
CA ASP A 35 -1.68 11.05 3.47
C ASP A 35 -0.68 10.37 2.50
N LEU A 36 0.17 9.49 3.01
CA LEU A 36 1.08 8.69 2.18
C LEU A 36 0.30 7.77 1.23
N PHE A 37 -0.75 7.10 1.70
CA PHE A 37 -1.59 6.24 0.88
C PHE A 37 -2.31 7.04 -0.22
N LEU A 38 -2.93 8.17 0.14
CA LEU A 38 -3.63 9.04 -0.82
C LEU A 38 -2.67 9.61 -1.87
N ARG A 39 -1.46 10.01 -1.49
CA ARG A 39 -0.44 10.46 -2.45
C ARG A 39 0.07 9.32 -3.33
N THR A 40 0.15 8.10 -2.79
CA THR A 40 0.49 6.91 -3.57
C THR A 40 -0.55 6.63 -4.66
N LEU A 41 -1.83 6.75 -4.31
CA LEU A 41 -2.95 6.64 -5.26
C LEU A 41 -2.89 7.75 -6.32
N ARG A 42 -2.71 9.01 -5.91
CA ARG A 42 -2.59 10.16 -6.84
C ARG A 42 -1.41 10.03 -7.78
N ALA A 43 -0.30 9.46 -7.32
CA ALA A 43 0.89 9.20 -8.14
C ALA A 43 0.75 7.99 -9.07
N GLY A 44 -0.34 7.20 -8.96
CA GLY A 44 -0.53 5.98 -9.75
C GLY A 44 0.50 4.88 -9.44
N LYS A 45 1.15 4.93 -8.28
CA LYS A 45 2.22 3.99 -7.88
C LYS A 45 1.72 2.84 -7.00
N LEU A 46 0.40 2.59 -7.01
CA LEU A 46 -0.15 1.48 -6.24
C LEU A 46 0.21 0.15 -6.92
N THR A 47 1.16 -0.57 -6.34
CA THR A 47 1.56 -1.93 -6.75
C THR A 47 1.06 -2.94 -5.72
N GLU A 48 0.98 -4.23 -6.09
CA GLU A 48 0.54 -5.28 -5.18
C GLU A 48 1.41 -5.37 -3.91
N LYS A 49 2.73 -5.20 -4.03
CA LYS A 49 3.66 -5.18 -2.89
C LYS A 49 3.31 -4.04 -1.92
N ILE A 50 3.06 -2.85 -2.47
CA ILE A 50 2.73 -1.66 -1.69
C ILE A 50 1.35 -1.82 -1.04
N LEU A 51 0.37 -2.38 -1.76
CA LEU A 51 -0.94 -2.68 -1.19
C LEU A 51 -0.83 -3.65 -0.01
N LYS A 52 -0.05 -4.73 -0.14
CA LYS A 52 0.20 -5.68 0.95
C LYS A 52 0.85 -5.02 2.15
N LEU A 53 1.77 -4.08 1.94
CA LEU A 53 2.42 -3.30 3.00
C LEU A 53 1.39 -2.47 3.79
N PHE A 54 0.51 -1.75 3.08
CA PHE A 54 -0.55 -0.95 3.70
C PHE A 54 -1.60 -1.82 4.42
N MET A 55 -1.95 -2.98 3.85
CA MET A 55 -2.85 -3.94 4.50
C MET A 55 -2.22 -4.56 5.76
N ALA A 56 -0.92 -4.87 5.74
CA ALA A 56 -0.20 -5.42 6.88
C ALA A 56 -0.14 -4.47 8.08
N THR A 57 -0.28 -3.16 7.84
CA THR A 57 -0.29 -2.15 8.91
C THR A 57 -1.59 -2.22 9.73
N GLY A 58 -2.67 -2.82 9.21
CA GLY A 58 -3.87 -3.16 9.96
C GLY A 58 -4.70 -1.96 10.45
N LYS A 59 -4.57 -0.80 9.79
CA LYS A 59 -5.29 0.43 10.19
C LYS A 59 -6.65 0.51 9.49
N ASP A 60 -7.71 0.69 10.28
CA ASP A 60 -9.10 0.67 9.82
C ASP A 60 -9.41 1.71 8.74
N GLU A 61 -8.81 2.90 8.82
CA GLU A 61 -9.04 3.98 7.86
C GLU A 61 -8.50 3.60 6.47
N VAL A 62 -7.29 3.02 6.41
CA VAL A 62 -6.67 2.58 5.15
C VAL A 62 -7.46 1.41 4.56
N LEU A 63 -7.88 0.45 5.39
CA LEU A 63 -8.71 -0.68 4.96
C LEU A 63 -10.07 -0.21 4.42
N SER A 64 -10.69 0.79 5.05
CA SER A 64 -11.95 1.38 4.59
C SER A 64 -11.81 2.02 3.20
N VAL A 65 -10.70 2.72 2.94
CA VAL A 65 -10.44 3.28 1.61
C VAL A 65 -10.19 2.17 0.57
N ILE A 66 -9.46 1.12 0.93
CA ILE A 66 -9.24 -0.04 0.04
C ILE A 66 -10.56 -0.73 -0.32
N GLN A 67 -11.46 -0.90 0.66
CA GLN A 67 -12.79 -1.46 0.44
C GLN A 67 -13.67 -0.54 -0.41
N ALA A 68 -13.65 0.78 -0.16
CA ALA A 68 -14.38 1.77 -0.94
C ALA A 68 -13.91 1.81 -2.40
N LEU A 69 -12.62 1.57 -2.64
CA LEU A 69 -12.04 1.44 -3.98
C LEU A 69 -12.34 0.08 -4.64
N ASN A 70 -13.08 -0.81 -3.96
CA ASN A 70 -13.43 -2.16 -4.40
C ASN A 70 -12.21 -2.99 -4.86
N ILE A 71 -11.07 -2.79 -4.21
CA ILE A 71 -9.84 -3.52 -4.54
C ILE A 71 -9.99 -4.94 -4.00
N GLN A 72 -10.33 -5.87 -4.89
CA GLN A 72 -10.41 -7.29 -4.56
C GLN A 72 -9.01 -7.88 -4.61
N HIS A 73 -8.42 -8.16 -3.44
CA HIS A 73 -7.27 -9.05 -3.37
C HIS A 73 -7.80 -10.47 -3.56
N ILE A 74 -7.92 -10.91 -4.81
CA ILE A 74 -8.23 -12.30 -5.12
C ILE A 74 -6.89 -13.04 -4.99
N PRO A 75 -6.62 -13.78 -3.89
CA PRO A 75 -5.55 -14.76 -3.95
C PRO A 75 -5.93 -15.71 -5.08
N THR A 76 -5.14 -15.77 -6.15
CA THR A 76 -5.33 -16.80 -7.16
C THR A 76 -5.21 -18.13 -6.45
N PRO A 77 -6.29 -18.93 -6.35
CA PRO A 77 -6.19 -20.24 -5.75
C PRO A 77 -5.20 -21.02 -6.61
N VAL A 78 -4.12 -21.50 -6.00
CA VAL A 78 -3.22 -22.45 -6.64
C VAL A 78 -4.03 -23.74 -6.73
N LEU A 79 -4.77 -23.91 -7.83
CA LEU A 79 -5.49 -25.15 -8.08
C LEU A 79 -4.45 -26.26 -8.18
N PRO A 80 -4.58 -27.37 -7.44
CA PRO A 80 -3.72 -28.51 -7.66
C PRO A 80 -3.97 -28.99 -9.09
N THR A 81 -3.01 -28.77 -9.99
CA THR A 81 -3.00 -29.38 -11.31
C THR A 81 -2.75 -30.87 -11.11
N ARG A 82 -3.81 -31.61 -10.82
CA ARG A 82 -3.79 -33.05 -10.61
C ARG A 82 -3.49 -33.73 -11.94
N CYS A 83 -2.22 -33.99 -12.20
CA CYS A 83 -1.77 -34.91 -13.25
C CYS A 83 -0.73 -35.88 -12.66
N SER A 84 -1.16 -36.82 -11.83
CA SER A 84 -0.76 -38.23 -11.99
C SER A 84 -1.67 -39.10 -11.15
N GLU A 85 -2.52 -39.87 -11.84
CA GLU A 85 -2.96 -41.17 -11.34
C GLU A 85 -1.75 -42.10 -11.20
N LYS A 86 -1.91 -43.09 -10.30
CA LYS A 86 -1.10 -44.31 -10.10
C LYS A 86 0.21 -44.11 -9.33
N PHE A 87 0.23 -44.47 -8.04
CA PHE A 87 0.57 -45.83 -7.58
C PHE A 87 -0.24 -46.18 -6.33
#